data_AF-N1U769-F1
#
_entry.id   AF-N1U769-F1
#
_cell.length_a   1.000
_cell.length_b   1.000
_cell.length_c   1.000
_cell.angle_alpha   90.00
_cell.angle_beta   90.00
_cell.angle_gamma   90.00
#
_symmetry.space_group_name_H-M   'P 1'
#
loop_
_entity.id
_entity.type
_entity.pdbx_description
1 polymer ?
#
loop_
_entity_poly.entity_id
_entity_poly.type
_entity_poly.pdbx_seq_one_letter_code
_entity_poly.pdbx_strand_id
1 'polypeptide(L)'
;MNFKRIFYYWNVLSIDIICGAVASAWFASSTLNTNMKTAFWLLLPTAVWVIYSSDHLIDGWKLKEKSANQRHKFHYKNRISLSVITGLMAILCFVCGILFLREWVVVVALIIGAFVILHVLFSYLQVSFFWKECSVSVLYTAGIWFGPILSTTKNRSEIWLPCCLFF
;
A
#
# COMPACT_ATOMS: atom_id res chain seq x y z
N MET A 1 23.72 16.70 0.08
CA MET A 1 22.36 16.76 -0.51
C MET A 1 21.53 17.72 0.35
N ASN A 2 20.84 18.71 -0.22
CA ASN A 2 20.08 19.71 0.55
C ASN A 2 18.79 19.09 1.14
N PHE A 3 18.41 19.43 2.38
CA PHE A 3 17.21 18.94 3.08
C PHE A 3 15.94 19.05 2.22
N LYS A 4 15.76 20.17 1.51
CA LYS A 4 14.61 20.37 0.61
C LYS A 4 14.52 19.30 -0.49
N ARG A 5 15.67 18.85 -1.02
CA ARG A 5 15.73 17.82 -2.06
C ARG A 5 15.44 16.43 -1.50
N ILE A 6 15.90 16.13 -0.28
CA ILE A 6 15.57 14.89 0.43
C ILE A 6 14.06 14.81 0.65
N PHE A 7 13.47 15.86 1.23
CA PHE A 7 12.04 15.93 1.49
C PHE A 7 11.21 15.82 0.21
N TYR A 8 11.67 16.43 -0.88
CA TYR A 8 11.02 16.30 -2.19
C TYR A 8 10.93 14.82 -2.62
N TYR A 9 12.04 14.08 -2.67
CA TYR A 9 12.02 12.67 -3.06
C TYR A 9 11.25 11.79 -2.08
N TRP A 10 11.35 12.08 -0.78
CA TRP A 10 10.58 11.42 0.26
C TRP A 10 9.07 11.48 -0.04
N ASN A 11 8.58 12.66 -0.42
CA ASN A 11 7.17 12.86 -0.74
C ASN A 11 6.77 12.31 -2.12
N VAL A 12 7.58 12.54 -3.16
CA VAL A 12 7.20 12.10 -4.51
C VAL A 12 7.32 10.59 -4.72
N LEU A 13 8.10 9.89 -3.90
CA LEU A 13 8.20 8.43 -3.91
C LEU A 13 7.30 7.76 -2.87
N SER A 14 6.43 8.53 -2.19
CA SER A 14 5.49 8.03 -1.18
C SER A 14 6.16 7.36 0.03
N ILE A 15 7.38 7.77 0.39
CA ILE A 15 8.11 7.16 1.51
C ILE A 15 7.41 7.46 2.85
N ASP A 16 6.81 8.64 2.98
CA ASP A 16 5.95 9.02 4.09
C ASP A 16 4.79 8.03 4.29
N ILE A 17 4.14 7.64 3.20
CA ILE A 17 3.01 6.72 3.21
C ILE A 17 3.46 5.31 3.61
N ILE A 18 4.59 4.85 3.07
CA ILE A 18 5.17 3.55 3.42
C ILE A 18 5.53 3.49 4.91
N CYS A 19 6.22 4.52 5.42
CA CYS A 19 6.59 4.60 6.83
C CYS A 19 5.35 4.61 7.73
N GLY A 20 4.29 5.34 7.33
CA GLY A 20 3.01 5.32 8.01
C GLY A 20 2.41 3.91 8.08
N ALA A 21 2.42 3.17 6.97
CA ALA A 21 1.87 1.81 6.92
C ALA A 21 2.64 0.84 7.83
N VAL A 22 3.98 0.89 7.80
CA VAL A 22 4.83 0.06 8.65
C VAL A 22 4.64 0.40 10.12
N ALA A 23 4.61 1.68 10.49
CA ALA A 23 4.37 2.11 11.86
C ALA A 23 2.99 1.67 12.36
N SER A 24 1.96 1.79 11.52
CA SER A 24 0.60 1.35 11.83
C SER A 24 0.52 -0.16 12.01
N ALA A 25 1.18 -0.93 11.15
CA ALA A 25 1.22 -2.38 11.27
C ALA A 25 2.01 -2.84 12.51
N TRP A 26 3.05 -2.10 12.89
CA TRP A 26 3.76 -2.31 14.15
C TRP A 26 2.84 -2.03 15.34
N PHE A 27 2.14 -0.90 15.34
CA PHE A 27 1.13 -0.60 16.37
C PHE A 27 0.09 -1.72 16.50
N ALA A 28 -0.50 -2.16 15.38
CA ALA A 28 -1.47 -3.24 15.35
C ALA A 28 -0.87 -4.56 15.88
N SER A 29 0.34 -4.91 15.45
CA SER A 29 1.02 -6.13 15.89
C SER A 29 1.34 -6.13 17.38
N SER A 30 1.81 -4.99 17.90
CA SER A 30 2.08 -4.79 19.33
C SER A 30 0.79 -4.88 20.15
N THR A 31 -0.28 -4.22 19.68
CA THR A 31 -1.56 -4.20 20.40
C THR A 31 -2.22 -5.57 20.41
N LEU A 32 -2.09 -6.34 19.33
CA LEU A 32 -2.65 -7.69 19.22
C LEU A 32 -1.70 -8.79 19.69
N ASN A 33 -0.52 -8.44 20.22
CA ASN A 33 0.53 -9.36 20.67
C ASN A 33 0.89 -10.42 19.60
N THR A 34 0.98 -10.01 18.33
CA THR A 34 1.26 -10.92 17.22
C THR A 34 2.70 -10.86 16.78
N ASN A 35 3.32 -12.02 16.61
CA ASN A 35 4.63 -12.14 16.00
C ASN A 35 4.52 -12.37 14.49
N MET A 36 4.67 -11.30 13.72
CA MET A 36 4.59 -11.32 12.27
C MET A 36 5.90 -11.82 11.67
N LYS A 37 5.82 -12.70 10.66
CA LYS A 37 7.00 -13.16 9.90
C LYS A 37 7.77 -11.98 9.32
N THR A 38 9.09 -12.07 9.25
CA THR A 38 9.95 -11.06 8.59
C THR A 38 9.48 -10.70 7.18
N ALA A 39 8.96 -11.68 6.43
CA ALA A 39 8.41 -11.44 5.10
C ALA A 39 7.27 -10.41 5.10
N PHE A 40 6.38 -10.41 6.10
CA PHE A 40 5.30 -9.43 6.20
C PHE A 40 5.84 -7.99 6.27
N TRP A 41 6.89 -7.76 7.06
CA TRP A 41 7.51 -6.45 7.24
C TRP A 41 8.19 -5.91 5.99
N LEU A 42 8.50 -6.77 5.01
CA LEU A 42 9.01 -6.36 3.70
C LEU A 42 7.90 -6.25 2.67
N LEU A 43 6.96 -7.19 2.67
CA LEU A 43 5.89 -7.27 1.68
C LEU A 43 4.84 -6.17 1.84
N LEU A 44 4.47 -5.81 3.08
CA LEU A 44 3.51 -4.73 3.34
C LEU A 44 4.00 -3.39 2.76
N PRO A 45 5.20 -2.87 3.10
CA PRO A 45 5.68 -1.61 2.55
C PRO A 45 5.85 -1.68 1.03
N THR A 46 6.32 -2.80 0.47
CA THR A 46 6.43 -2.97 -0.99
C THR A 46 5.05 -2.92 -1.66
N ALA A 47 4.04 -3.60 -1.12
CA ALA A 47 2.69 -3.60 -1.67
C ALA A 47 2.08 -2.19 -1.63
N VAL A 48 2.18 -1.49 -0.50
CA VAL A 48 1.72 -0.09 -0.37
C VAL A 48 2.42 0.80 -1.40
N TRP A 49 3.73 0.68 -1.53
CA TRP A 49 4.49 1.45 -2.51
C TRP A 49 4.02 1.19 -3.94
N VAL A 50 3.85 -0.09 -4.32
CA VAL A 50 3.37 -0.49 -5.66
C VAL A 50 1.99 0.11 -5.96
N ILE A 51 1.06 0.08 -5.00
CA ILE A 51 -0.30 0.63 -5.18
C ILE A 51 -0.23 2.13 -5.44
N TYR A 52 0.46 2.88 -4.57
CA TYR A 52 0.55 4.34 -4.69
C TYR A 52 1.36 4.79 -5.91
N SER A 53 2.46 4.10 -6.25
CA SER A 53 3.21 4.38 -7.46
C SER A 53 2.40 4.10 -8.72
N SER A 54 1.61 3.02 -8.74
CA SER A 54 0.69 2.73 -9.86
C SER A 54 -0.37 3.83 -10.01
N ASP A 55 -0.95 4.28 -8.91
CA ASP A 55 -1.96 5.34 -8.93
C ASP A 55 -1.39 6.67 -9.43
N HIS A 56 -0.23 7.09 -8.91
CA HIS A 56 0.45 8.30 -9.36
C HIS A 56 0.94 8.19 -10.82
N LEU A 57 1.30 7.00 -11.30
CA LEU A 57 1.64 6.76 -12.71
C LEU A 57 0.42 6.95 -13.60
N ILE A 58 -0.74 6.37 -13.24
CA ILE A 58 -1.99 6.50 -13.99
C ILE A 58 -2.40 7.97 -14.08
N ASP A 59 -2.44 8.67 -12.95
CA ASP A 59 -2.82 10.07 -12.90
C ASP A 59 -1.82 10.97 -13.64
N GLY A 60 -0.52 10.70 -13.48
CA GLY A 60 0.54 11.37 -14.22
C GLY A 60 0.41 11.18 -15.72
N TRP A 61 0.07 9.98 -16.18
CA TRP A 61 -0.05 9.68 -17.60
C TRP A 61 -1.27 10.35 -18.24
N LYS A 62 -2.39 10.41 -17.50
CA LYS A 62 -3.61 11.06 -17.95
C LYS A 62 -3.51 12.59 -17.96
N LEU A 63 -2.94 13.17 -16.90
CA LEU A 63 -2.83 14.63 -16.76
C LEU A 63 -1.62 15.21 -17.50
N LYS A 64 -0.60 14.39 -17.80
CA LYS A 64 0.66 14.79 -18.44
C LYS A 64 1.29 15.99 -17.72
N GLU A 65 1.77 16.98 -18.46
CA GLU A 65 2.38 18.19 -17.90
C GLU A 65 1.37 19.13 -17.21
N LYS A 66 0.07 18.94 -17.44
CA LYS A 66 -0.98 19.80 -16.88
C LYS A 66 -1.25 19.55 -15.40
N SER A 67 -0.66 18.51 -14.81
CA SER A 67 -0.92 18.18 -13.40
C SER A 67 -0.41 19.26 -12.45
N ALA A 68 -1.27 19.78 -11.58
CA ALA A 68 -0.84 20.67 -10.49
C ALA A 68 -0.05 19.92 -9.40
N ASN A 69 -0.30 18.62 -9.23
CA ASN A 69 0.34 17.79 -8.22
C ASN A 69 1.77 17.41 -8.64
N GLN A 70 2.74 17.75 -7.78
CA GLN A 70 4.16 17.45 -8.00
C GLN A 70 4.45 15.94 -8.11
N ARG A 71 3.69 15.10 -7.39
CA ARG A 71 3.84 13.63 -7.43
C ARG A 71 3.50 13.09 -8.82
N HIS A 72 2.40 13.54 -9.40
CA HIS A 72 1.96 13.14 -10.75
C HIS A 72 2.93 13.64 -11.82
N LYS A 73 3.44 14.88 -11.69
CA LYS A 73 4.45 15.43 -12.60
C LYS A 73 5.74 14.62 -12.59
N PHE A 74 6.22 14.25 -11.40
CA PHE A 74 7.41 13.40 -11.25
C PHE A 74 7.21 12.03 -11.91
N HIS A 75 6.09 11.36 -11.61
CA HIS A 75 5.78 10.06 -12.20
C HIS A 75 5.60 10.13 -13.72
N TYR A 76 4.99 11.19 -14.25
CA TYR A 76 4.88 11.39 -15.70
C TYR A 76 6.25 11.55 -16.39
N LYS A 77 7.14 12.35 -15.80
CA LYS A 77 8.49 12.59 -16.31
C LYS A 77 9.34 11.32 -16.30
N ASN A 78 9.19 10.49 -15.26
CA ASN A 78 9.97 9.27 -15.06
C ASN A 78 9.19 7.98 -15.37
N ARG A 79 8.09 8.08 -16.12
CA ARG A 79 7.08 7.02 -16.31
C ARG A 79 7.66 5.66 -16.73
N ILE A 80 8.60 5.63 -17.66
CA ILE A 80 9.15 4.36 -18.17
C ILE A 80 9.90 3.63 -17.06
N SER A 81 10.83 4.31 -16.39
CA SER A 81 11.61 3.73 -15.30
C SER A 81 10.73 3.36 -14.12
N LEU A 82 9.80 4.23 -13.71
CA LEU A 82 8.91 3.97 -12.58
C LEU A 82 7.89 2.88 -12.88
N SER A 83 7.37 2.75 -14.10
CA SER A 83 6.50 1.64 -14.48
C SER A 83 7.24 0.31 -14.43
N VAL A 84 8.48 0.26 -14.92
CA VAL A 84 9.31 -0.97 -14.86
C VAL A 84 9.60 -1.36 -13.41
N ILE A 85 10.05 -0.41 -12.58
CA ILE A 85 10.35 -0.70 -11.16
C ILE A 85 9.08 -1.10 -10.41
N THR A 86 7.97 -0.39 -10.60
CA THR A 86 6.68 -0.73 -9.99
C THR A 86 6.23 -2.13 -10.39
N GLY A 87 6.33 -2.48 -11.68
CA GLY A 87 5.98 -3.81 -12.18
C GLY A 87 6.86 -4.92 -11.60
N LEU A 88 8.18 -4.71 -11.57
CA LEU A 88 9.12 -5.68 -10.98
C LEU A 88 8.87 -5.87 -9.47
N MET A 89 8.62 -4.79 -8.74
CA MET A 89 8.30 -4.86 -7.31
C MET A 89 6.94 -5.54 -7.08
N ALA A 90 5.96 -5.33 -7.94
CA ALA A 90 4.67 -6.02 -7.87
C ALA A 90 4.84 -7.55 -8.05
N ILE A 91 5.60 -7.97 -9.06
CA ILE A 91 5.89 -9.39 -9.32
C ILE A 91 6.67 -9.99 -8.15
N LEU A 92 7.72 -9.31 -7.69
CA LEU A 92 8.52 -9.76 -6.55
C LEU A 92 7.66 -9.90 -5.29
N CYS A 93 6.81 -8.91 -4.99
CA CYS A 93 5.89 -8.93 -3.86
C CYS A 93 4.91 -10.09 -3.96
N PHE A 94 4.36 -10.35 -5.15
CA PHE A 94 3.46 -11.48 -5.39
C PHE A 94 4.15 -12.82 -5.15
N VAL A 95 5.30 -13.05 -5.81
CA VAL A 95 6.05 -14.31 -5.69
C VAL A 95 6.51 -14.54 -4.26
N CYS A 96 7.11 -13.55 -3.61
CA CYS A 96 7.53 -13.67 -2.21
C CYS A 96 6.34 -13.83 -1.26
N GLY A 97 5.18 -13.23 -1.56
CA GLY A 97 3.94 -13.45 -0.83
C GLY A 97 3.54 -14.93 -0.82
N ILE A 98 3.50 -15.57 -1.99
CA ILE A 98 3.18 -17.00 -2.12
C ILE A 98 4.21 -17.88 -1.40
N LEU A 99 5.50 -17.57 -1.53
CA LEU A 99 6.58 -18.43 -1.02
C LEU A 99 6.80 -18.33 0.50
N PHE A 100 6.61 -17.15 1.10
CA PHE A 100 7.05 -16.90 2.48
C PHE A 100 5.91 -16.69 3.50
N LEU A 101 4.71 -16.34 3.06
CA LEU A 101 3.57 -16.17 3.97
C LEU A 101 2.89 -17.51 4.30
N ARG A 102 2.01 -17.51 5.30
CA ARG A 102 1.21 -18.70 5.64
C ARG A 102 0.02 -18.80 4.67
N GLU A 103 -0.42 -20.01 4.34
CA GLU A 103 -1.45 -20.27 3.31
C GLU A 103 -2.71 -19.40 3.47
N TRP A 104 -3.26 -19.31 4.68
CA TRP A 104 -4.45 -18.53 4.96
C TRP A 104 -4.21 -17.01 4.89
N VAL A 105 -2.99 -16.54 5.21
CA VAL A 105 -2.60 -15.12 4.98
C VAL A 105 -2.48 -14.85 3.49
N VAL A 106 -1.97 -15.80 2.70
CA VAL A 106 -1.91 -15.72 1.24
C VAL A 106 -3.31 -15.61 0.64
N VAL A 107 -4.27 -16.42 1.09
CA VAL A 107 -5.66 -16.35 0.60
C VAL A 107 -6.25 -14.96 0.80
N VAL A 108 -6.11 -14.39 2.00
CA VAL A 108 -6.60 -13.03 2.28
C VAL A 108 -5.85 -11.99 1.46
N ALA A 109 -4.53 -12.13 1.30
CA ALA A 109 -3.73 -11.24 0.47
C ALA A 109 -4.14 -11.29 -1.02
N LEU A 110 -4.53 -12.46 -1.54
CA LEU A 110 -5.04 -12.60 -2.90
C LEU A 110 -6.40 -11.93 -3.08
N ILE A 111 -7.29 -12.05 -2.08
CA ILE A 111 -8.58 -11.36 -2.09
C ILE A 111 -8.36 -9.84 -2.12
N ILE A 112 -7.51 -9.31 -1.22
CA ILE A 112 -7.16 -7.89 -1.21
C ILE A 112 -6.50 -7.48 -2.53
N GLY A 113 -5.61 -8.32 -3.06
CA GLY A 113 -4.96 -8.11 -4.36
C GLY A 113 -5.94 -8.00 -5.52
N ALA A 114 -7.02 -8.79 -5.52
CA ALA A 114 -8.09 -8.66 -6.50
C ALA A 114 -8.81 -7.30 -6.39
N PHE A 115 -9.07 -6.83 -5.17
CA PHE A 115 -9.61 -5.48 -4.95
C PHE A 115 -8.62 -4.36 -5.35
N VAL A 116 -7.31 -4.57 -5.20
CA VAL A 116 -6.29 -3.65 -5.71
C VAL A 116 -6.36 -3.55 -7.23
N ILE A 117 -6.47 -4.68 -7.94
CA ILE A 117 -6.61 -4.68 -9.41
C ILE A 117 -7.87 -3.90 -9.80
N LEU A 118 -8.99 -4.12 -9.10
CA LEU A 118 -10.23 -3.39 -9.35
C LEU A 118 -10.06 -1.88 -9.10
N HIS A 119 -9.41 -1.50 -8.01
CA HIS A 119 -9.10 -0.10 -7.70
C HIS A 119 -8.26 0.55 -8.80
N VAL A 120 -7.17 -0.11 -9.23
CA VAL A 120 -6.28 0.38 -10.30
C VAL A 120 -7.05 0.51 -11.61
N LEU A 121 -7.90 -0.46 -11.94
CA LEU A 121 -8.77 -0.39 -13.13
C LEU A 121 -9.74 0.80 -13.06
N PHE A 122 -10.38 1.03 -11.92
CA PHE A 122 -11.31 2.17 -11.75
C PHE A 122 -10.59 3.51 -11.74
N SER A 123 -9.39 3.59 -11.18
CA SER A 123 -8.51 4.76 -11.29
C SER A 123 -8.15 5.03 -12.76
N TYR A 124 -7.80 3.97 -13.50
CA TYR A 124 -7.57 4.04 -14.94
C TYR A 124 -8.83 4.40 -15.75
N LEU A 125 -10.03 4.08 -15.28
CA LEU A 125 -11.29 4.50 -15.91
C LEU A 125 -11.76 5.89 -15.47
N GLN A 126 -11.06 6.55 -14.53
CA GLN A 126 -11.48 7.84 -13.95
C GLN A 126 -12.90 7.79 -13.36
N VAL A 127 -13.23 6.68 -12.70
CA VAL A 127 -14.42 6.60 -11.84
C VAL A 127 -14.34 7.69 -10.77
N SER A 128 -15.50 8.12 -10.24
CA SER A 128 -15.59 9.31 -9.38
C SER A 128 -14.54 9.35 -8.27
N PHE A 129 -14.09 10.58 -7.95
CA PHE A 129 -13.09 10.84 -6.91
C PHE A 129 -13.43 10.15 -5.58
N PHE A 130 -14.70 10.15 -5.20
CA PHE A 130 -15.17 9.48 -3.98
C PHE A 130 -14.85 7.98 -3.95
N TRP A 131 -15.06 7.25 -5.05
CA TRP A 131 -14.73 5.83 -5.12
C TRP A 131 -13.23 5.58 -4.97
N LYS A 132 -12.41 6.43 -5.60
CA LYS A 132 -10.96 6.33 -5.54
C LYS A 132 -10.43 6.48 -4.11
N GLU A 133 -10.86 7.53 -3.40
CA GLU A 133 -10.43 7.79 -2.01
C GLU A 133 -10.95 6.74 -1.02
N CYS A 134 -12.22 6.31 -1.17
CA CYS A 134 -12.79 5.29 -0.31
C CYS A 134 -12.09 3.94 -0.49
N SER A 135 -11.88 3.52 -1.74
CA SER A 135 -11.25 2.23 -2.04
C SER A 135 -9.78 2.18 -1.58
N VAL A 136 -8.99 3.23 -1.81
CA VAL A 136 -7.59 3.24 -1.34
C VAL A 136 -7.51 3.20 0.19
N SER A 137 -8.41 3.89 0.90
CA SER A 137 -8.46 3.90 2.37
C SER A 137 -8.81 2.53 2.94
N VAL A 138 -9.78 1.83 2.34
CA VAL A 138 -10.14 0.45 2.70
C VAL A 138 -8.98 -0.50 2.46
N LEU A 139 -8.35 -0.44 1.28
CA LEU A 139 -7.21 -1.29 0.93
C LEU A 139 -6.02 -1.06 1.86
N TYR A 140 -5.70 0.21 2.15
CA TYR A 140 -4.62 0.60 3.04
C TYR A 140 -4.83 0.05 4.45
N THR A 141 -6.02 0.24 5.00
CA THR A 141 -6.37 -0.31 6.32
C THR A 141 -6.30 -1.84 6.30
N ALA A 142 -6.95 -2.47 5.33
CA ALA A 142 -7.01 -3.92 5.21
C ALA A 142 -5.60 -4.52 5.20
N GLY A 143 -4.69 -3.96 4.39
CA GLY A 143 -3.30 -4.40 4.33
C GLY A 143 -2.56 -4.31 5.67
N ILE A 144 -2.81 -3.26 6.45
CA ILE A 144 -2.19 -3.05 7.78
C ILE A 144 -2.73 -4.04 8.81
N TRP A 145 -4.06 -4.17 8.89
CA TRP A 145 -4.72 -4.81 10.01
C TRP A 145 -4.95 -6.31 9.84
N PHE A 146 -5.17 -6.78 8.60
CA PHE A 146 -5.51 -8.19 8.43
C PHE A 146 -4.39 -9.11 8.89
N GLY A 147 -3.12 -8.86 8.55
CA GLY A 147 -2.00 -9.72 8.99
C GLY A 147 -1.97 -9.96 10.51
N PRO A 148 -1.96 -8.90 11.34
CA PRO A 148 -2.04 -9.00 12.79
C PRO A 148 -3.34 -9.63 13.31
N ILE A 149 -4.51 -9.23 12.83
CA ILE A 149 -5.81 -9.80 13.25
C ILE A 149 -5.86 -11.30 13.02
N LEU A 150 -5.35 -11.71 11.86
CA LEU A 150 -5.29 -13.09 11.44
C LEU A 150 -4.35 -13.90 12.37
N SER A 151 -3.24 -13.31 12.81
CA SER A 151 -2.18 -14.01 13.53
C SER A 151 -2.32 -13.97 15.06
N THR A 152 -3.39 -13.35 15.59
CA THR A 152 -3.58 -13.17 17.03
C THR A 152 -4.31 -14.35 17.67
N THR A 153 -4.04 -14.57 18.96
CA THR A 153 -4.80 -15.50 19.81
C THR A 153 -5.85 -14.77 20.66
N LYS A 154 -5.98 -13.45 20.52
CA LYS A 154 -6.95 -12.65 21.27
C LYS A 154 -8.38 -12.94 20.86
N ASN A 155 -9.30 -12.73 21.78
CA ASN A 155 -10.72 -12.88 21.53
C ASN A 155 -11.28 -11.73 20.69
N ARG A 156 -12.43 -11.96 20.06
CA ARG A 156 -13.09 -10.99 19.18
C ARG A 156 -13.25 -9.61 19.82
N SER A 157 -13.70 -9.52 21.07
CA SER A 157 -13.88 -8.25 21.80
C SER A 157 -12.57 -7.46 21.98
N GLU A 158 -11.47 -8.16 22.22
CA GLU A 158 -10.14 -7.57 22.40
C GLU A 158 -9.52 -7.09 21.07
N ILE A 159 -10.01 -7.59 19.94
CA ILE A 159 -9.60 -7.16 18.59
C ILE A 159 -10.38 -5.91 18.18
N TRP A 160 -11.70 -5.87 18.40
CA TRP A 160 -12.54 -4.78 17.92
C TRP A 160 -12.20 -3.43 18.53
N LEU A 161 -11.93 -3.36 19.83
CA LEU A 161 -11.66 -2.10 20.50
C LEU A 161 -10.43 -1.36 19.92
N PRO A 162 -9.25 -2.01 19.76
CA PRO A 162 -8.12 -1.41 19.04
C PRO A 162 -8.42 -1.01 17.60
N CYS A 163 -9.14 -1.84 16.83
CA CYS A 163 -9.49 -1.53 15.44
C CYS A 163 -10.35 -0.28 15.35
N CYS A 164 -11.29 -0.10 16.28
CA CYS A 164 -12.18 1.06 16.31
C CYS A 164 -11.49 2.34 16.79
N LEU A 165 -10.49 2.25 17.68
CA LEU A 165 -9.77 3.41 18.21
C LEU A 165 -8.68 3.95 17.27
N PHE A 166 -8.31 3.19 16.24
CA PHE A 166 -7.31 3.58 15.26
C PHE A 166 -7.86 4.53 14.17
N PHE A 167 -9.18 4.67 14.10
CA PHE A 167 -9.91 5.51 13.15
C PHE A 167 -10.62 6.66 13.85
#